data_AF-A0A1D3TVS6-F1
#
_entry.id   AF-A0A1D3TVS6-F1
#
_cell.length_a   1.000
_cell.length_b   1.000
_cell.length_c   1.000
_cell.angle_alpha   90.00
_cell.angle_beta   90.00
_cell.angle_gamma   90.00
#
_symmetry.space_group_name_H-M   'P 1'
#
loop_
_entity.id
_entity.type
_entity.pdbx_description
1 polymer ?
#
loop_
_entity_poly.entity_id
_entity_poly.type
_entity_poly.pdbx_seq_one_letter_code
_entity_poly.pdbx_strand_id
1 'polypeptide(L)'
;MMNEKKNKLVYYAQDFGALIALALLIIGISIVSPEFRTVDNFFSLLRQSSINGLIAFGMTFVILTDAIDLSVGSVLALSTALCAGMITAGVPVGLAMLLSLVIGALLGLVSGLLVTKGRLQPELMGQTAIEVAKKLLAGETVEKSIPVEVELITK
;
A
#
# COMPACT_ATOMS: atom_id res chain seq x y z
N MET A 1 -47.58 5.51 -0.95
CA MET A 1 -46.62 6.13 -1.90
C MET A 1 -45.43 6.85 -1.25
N MET A 2 -45.55 7.46 -0.06
CA MET A 2 -44.43 8.19 0.59
C MET A 2 -43.40 7.28 1.30
N ASN A 3 -43.79 6.05 1.69
CA ASN A 3 -42.94 5.11 2.42
C ASN A 3 -41.95 4.34 1.51
N GLU A 4 -42.39 3.99 0.30
CA GLU A 4 -41.56 3.39 -0.76
C GLU A 4 -40.36 4.27 -1.17
N LYS A 5 -40.56 5.60 -1.22
CA LYS A 5 -39.50 6.55 -1.56
C LYS A 5 -38.44 6.70 -0.45
N LYS A 6 -38.83 6.62 0.83
CA LYS A 6 -37.89 6.66 1.96
C LYS A 6 -36.96 5.45 1.96
N ASN A 7 -37.47 4.25 1.68
CA ASN A 7 -36.67 3.03 1.62
C ASN A 7 -35.67 3.05 0.45
N LYS A 8 -36.05 3.60 -0.72
CA LYS A 8 -35.10 3.80 -1.83
C LYS A 8 -34.03 4.84 -1.51
N LEU A 9 -34.38 5.95 -0.85
CA LEU A 9 -33.39 6.97 -0.45
C LEU A 9 -32.37 6.44 0.56
N VAL A 10 -32.82 5.63 1.53
CA VAL A 10 -31.91 4.97 2.50
C VAL A 10 -31.01 3.94 1.80
N TYR A 11 -31.53 3.20 0.82
CA TYR A 11 -30.74 2.24 0.03
C TYR A 11 -29.67 2.93 -0.83
N TYR A 12 -30.01 4.02 -1.54
CA TYR A 12 -29.02 4.82 -2.28
C TYR A 12 -28.00 5.50 -1.35
N ALA A 13 -28.42 5.95 -0.17
CA ALA A 13 -27.50 6.51 0.82
C ALA A 13 -26.55 5.45 1.41
N GLN A 14 -26.94 4.18 1.42
CA GLN A 14 -26.07 3.06 1.81
C GLN A 14 -25.07 2.71 0.69
N ASP A 15 -25.53 2.60 -0.55
CA ASP A 15 -24.65 2.31 -1.71
C ASP A 15 -23.61 3.41 -1.94
N PHE A 16 -24.00 4.68 -1.76
CA PHE A 16 -23.10 5.83 -1.87
C PHE A 16 -22.56 6.32 -0.53
N GLY A 17 -22.74 5.58 0.56
CA GLY A 17 -22.42 6.02 1.92
C GLY A 17 -20.96 6.45 2.06
N ALA A 18 -20.03 5.69 1.47
CA ALA A 18 -18.60 6.02 1.47
C ALA A 18 -18.29 7.31 0.67
N LEU A 19 -18.93 7.51 -0.48
CA LEU A 19 -18.79 8.71 -1.31
C LEU A 19 -19.36 9.95 -0.63
N ILE A 20 -20.52 9.82 0.01
CA ILE A 20 -21.16 10.89 0.78
C ILE A 20 -20.29 11.24 2.00
N ALA A 21 -19.79 10.23 2.73
CA ALA A 21 -18.89 10.43 3.86
C ALA A 21 -17.58 11.12 3.43
N LEU A 22 -17.00 10.70 2.30
CA LEU A 22 -15.81 11.33 1.72
C LEU A 22 -16.08 12.80 1.36
N ALA A 23 -17.20 13.09 0.70
CA ALA A 23 -17.56 14.46 0.33
C ALA A 23 -17.74 15.35 1.58
N LEU A 24 -18.44 14.87 2.60
CA LEU A 24 -18.60 15.59 3.86
C LEU A 24 -17.27 15.81 4.58
N LEU A 25 -16.38 14.82 4.59
CA LEU A 25 -15.04 14.92 5.15
C LEU A 25 -14.22 15.99 4.43
N ILE A 26 -14.19 15.96 3.09
CA ILE A 26 -13.45 16.92 2.27
C ILE A 26 -13.95 18.35 2.55
N ILE A 27 -15.27 18.54 2.59
CA ILE A 27 -15.87 19.85 2.88
C ILE A 27 -15.50 20.31 4.30
N GLY A 28 -15.66 19.43 5.30
CA GLY A 28 -15.33 19.73 6.70
C GLY A 28 -13.87 20.13 6.88
N ILE A 29 -12.94 19.34 6.35
CA ILE A 29 -11.50 19.63 6.43
C ILE A 29 -11.15 20.89 5.63
N SER A 30 -11.77 21.13 4.48
CA SER A 30 -11.55 22.35 3.69
C SER A 30 -11.95 23.63 4.42
N ILE A 31 -12.96 23.58 5.28
CA ILE A 31 -13.40 24.72 6.09
C ILE A 31 -12.45 24.92 7.28
N VAL A 32 -12.08 23.83 7.96
CA VAL A 32 -11.28 23.87 9.19
C VAL A 32 -9.81 24.19 8.91
N SER A 33 -9.23 23.66 7.83
CA SER A 33 -7.82 23.86 7.46
C SER A 33 -7.71 24.63 6.14
N PRO A 34 -7.25 25.90 6.19
CA PRO A 34 -6.88 26.66 4.99
C PRO A 34 -5.78 25.98 4.16
N GLU A 35 -4.86 25.27 4.82
CA GLU A 35 -3.74 24.57 4.19
C GLU A 35 -4.22 23.46 3.25
N PHE A 36 -5.33 22.79 3.60
CA PHE A 36 -5.93 21.73 2.79
C PHE A 36 -6.30 22.21 1.38
N ARG A 37 -6.75 23.47 1.26
CA ARG A 37 -7.21 24.08 0.00
C ARG A 37 -6.08 24.64 -0.87
N THR A 38 -4.83 24.57 -0.40
CA THR A 38 -3.70 25.10 -1.17
C THR A 38 -3.39 24.21 -2.37
N VAL A 39 -2.97 24.83 -3.47
CA VAL A 39 -2.57 24.14 -4.70
C VAL A 39 -1.37 23.23 -4.43
N ASP A 40 -0.46 23.64 -3.55
CA ASP A 40 0.71 22.85 -3.14
C ASP A 40 0.32 21.59 -2.37
N ASN A 41 -0.69 21.68 -1.50
CA ASN A 41 -1.24 20.49 -0.82
C ASN A 41 -1.88 19.54 -1.84
N PHE A 42 -2.66 20.07 -2.79
CA PHE A 42 -3.27 19.26 -3.84
C PHE A 42 -2.23 18.52 -4.69
N PHE A 43 -1.17 19.21 -5.15
CA PHE A 43 -0.07 18.56 -5.87
C PHE A 43 0.70 17.56 -5.01
N SER A 44 0.82 17.80 -3.71
CA SER A 44 1.46 16.88 -2.78
C SER A 44 0.65 15.59 -2.60
N LEU A 45 -0.67 15.70 -2.47
CA LEU A 45 -1.59 14.57 -2.45
C LEU A 45 -1.55 13.78 -3.77
N LEU A 46 -1.59 14.48 -4.91
CA LEU A 46 -1.49 13.84 -6.22
C LEU A 46 -0.17 13.09 -6.39
N ARG A 47 0.96 13.70 -6.00
CA ARG A 47 2.28 13.06 -6.08
C ARG A 47 2.36 11.81 -5.19
N GLN A 48 1.83 11.86 -3.97
CA GLN A 48 1.78 10.71 -3.08
C GLN A 48 0.89 9.58 -3.65
N SER A 49 -0.27 9.95 -4.19
CA SER A 49 -1.18 9.01 -4.86
C SER A 49 -0.54 8.38 -6.10
N SER A 50 0.16 9.16 -6.93
CA SER A 50 0.86 8.66 -8.11
C SER A 50 1.96 7.66 -7.76
N ILE A 51 2.72 7.89 -6.69
CA ILE A 51 3.75 6.94 -6.21
C ILE A 51 3.09 5.61 -5.83
N ASN A 52 2.02 5.65 -5.02
CA ASN A 52 1.29 4.45 -4.63
C ASN A 52 0.64 3.73 -5.82
N GLY A 53 0.09 4.48 -6.78
CA GLY A 53 -0.49 3.92 -8.00
C GLY A 53 0.54 3.22 -8.88
N LEU A 54 1.73 3.80 -9.03
CA LEU A 54 2.83 3.20 -9.78
C LEU A 54 3.33 1.91 -9.11
N ILE A 55 3.44 1.91 -7.78
CA ILE A 55 3.80 0.72 -7.00
C ILE A 55 2.73 -0.36 -7.16
N ALA A 56 1.45 -0.02 -7.00
CA ALA A 56 0.34 -0.97 -7.14
C ALA A 56 0.29 -1.60 -8.54
N PHE A 57 0.58 -0.82 -9.58
CA PHE A 57 0.73 -1.32 -10.94
C PHE A 57 1.86 -2.35 -11.05
N GLY A 58 3.04 -2.07 -10.49
CA GLY A 58 4.15 -3.03 -10.45
C GLY A 58 3.81 -4.30 -9.64
N MET A 59 3.17 -4.13 -8.48
CA MET A 59 2.72 -5.22 -7.62
C MET A 59 1.71 -6.15 -8.31
N THR A 60 0.95 -5.65 -9.28
CA THR A 60 -0.01 -6.47 -10.04
C THR A 60 0.70 -7.62 -10.76
N PHE A 61 1.86 -7.38 -11.37
CA PHE A 61 2.65 -8.44 -12.02
C PHE A 61 3.21 -9.46 -11.02
N VAL A 62 3.59 -8.99 -9.83
CA VAL A 62 4.12 -9.83 -8.74
C VAL A 62 3.03 -10.77 -8.21
N ILE A 63 1.83 -10.24 -7.96
CA ILE A 63 0.67 -11.03 -7.53
C ILE A 63 0.28 -12.06 -8.59
N LEU A 64 0.32 -11.70 -9.89
CA LEU A 64 0.03 -12.65 -10.98
C LEU A 64 1.01 -13.83 -11.03
N THR A 65 2.22 -13.66 -10.51
CA THR A 65 3.22 -14.74 -10.41
C THR A 65 3.08 -15.60 -9.15
N ASP A 66 1.99 -15.41 -8.38
CA ASP A 66 1.70 -16.07 -7.08
C ASP A 66 2.81 -15.91 -6.04
N ALA A 67 3.63 -14.89 -6.29
CA ALA A 67 4.68 -14.41 -5.44
C ALA A 67 4.09 -13.28 -4.61
N ILE A 68 3.61 -13.59 -3.42
CA ILE A 68 3.34 -12.53 -2.45
C ILE A 68 4.74 -12.22 -1.87
N ASP A 69 5.30 -11.08 -2.28
CA ASP A 69 6.67 -10.72 -1.93
C ASP A 69 6.75 -9.28 -1.38
N LEU A 70 7.13 -9.18 -0.12
CA LEU A 70 7.36 -7.97 0.66
C LEU A 70 8.61 -7.23 0.15
N SER A 71 9.43 -7.86 -0.69
CA SER A 71 10.66 -7.26 -1.20
C SER A 71 10.42 -5.99 -1.99
N VAL A 72 9.27 -5.83 -2.68
CA VAL A 72 9.00 -4.61 -3.47
C VAL A 72 8.95 -3.36 -2.58
N GLY A 73 8.41 -3.51 -1.37
CA GLY A 73 8.44 -2.44 -0.36
C GLY A 73 9.85 -2.15 0.16
N SER A 74 10.69 -3.18 0.32
CA SER A 74 12.08 -3.01 0.80
C SER A 74 13.00 -2.44 -0.29
N VAL A 75 12.81 -2.84 -1.55
CA VAL A 75 13.51 -2.28 -2.73
C VAL A 75 13.16 -0.81 -2.90
N LEU A 76 11.88 -0.44 -2.74
CA LEU A 76 11.44 0.96 -2.71
C LEU A 76 12.12 1.74 -1.57
N ALA A 77 12.07 1.23 -0.35
CA ALA A 77 12.66 1.89 0.82
C ALA A 77 14.18 2.09 0.65
N LEU A 78 14.88 1.07 0.17
CA LEU A 78 16.32 1.14 -0.04
C LEU A 78 16.69 2.09 -1.19
N SER A 79 16.02 2.01 -2.34
CA SER A 79 16.28 2.89 -3.48
C SER A 79 15.99 4.36 -3.16
N THR A 80 14.94 4.66 -2.40
CA THR A 80 14.63 6.03 -1.95
C THR A 80 15.62 6.53 -0.91
N ALA A 81 16.04 5.69 0.05
CA ALA A 81 17.08 6.04 1.02
C ALA A 81 18.44 6.30 0.35
N LEU A 82 18.82 5.49 -0.64
CA LEU A 82 20.04 5.71 -1.42
C LEU A 82 19.97 7.00 -2.25
N CYS A 83 18.83 7.28 -2.88
CA CYS A 83 18.62 8.53 -3.61
C CYS A 83 18.79 9.75 -2.69
N ALA A 84 18.10 9.72 -1.54
CA ALA A 84 18.19 10.78 -0.54
C ALA A 84 19.62 10.93 -0.01
N GLY A 85 20.31 9.82 0.28
CA GLY A 85 21.70 9.81 0.73
C GLY A 85 22.68 10.38 -0.31
N MET A 86 22.46 10.13 -1.60
CA MET A 86 23.29 10.71 -2.66
C MET A 86 23.06 12.22 -2.80
N ILE A 87 21.80 12.67 -2.70
CA ILE A 87 21.46 14.10 -2.74
C ILE A 87 22.09 14.83 -1.55
N THR A 88 22.03 14.26 -0.33
CA THR A 88 22.66 14.86 0.85
C THR A 88 24.18 14.84 0.78
N ALA A 89 24.78 13.87 0.08
CA ALA A 89 26.21 13.83 -0.20
C ALA A 89 26.68 14.81 -1.29
N GLY A 90 25.77 15.62 -1.86
CA GLY A 90 26.08 16.65 -2.84
C GLY A 90 26.07 16.17 -4.30
N VAL A 91 25.59 14.95 -4.57
CA VAL A 91 25.40 14.48 -5.95
C VAL A 91 24.26 15.29 -6.61
N PRO A 92 24.43 15.77 -7.85
CA PRO A 92 23.37 16.48 -8.57
C PRO A 92 22.09 15.64 -8.63
N VAL A 93 20.95 16.26 -8.35
CA VAL A 93 19.64 15.58 -8.21
C VAL A 93 19.33 14.67 -9.40
N GLY A 94 19.55 15.15 -10.62
CA GLY A 94 19.30 14.36 -11.83
C GLY A 94 20.16 13.10 -11.91
N LEU A 95 21.42 13.17 -11.49
CA LEU A 95 22.34 12.03 -11.48
C LEU A 95 22.00 11.05 -10.35
N ALA A 96 21.69 11.58 -9.15
CA ALA A 96 21.26 10.77 -8.02
C ALA A 96 19.99 9.96 -8.36
N MET A 97 19.00 10.57 -9.01
CA MET A 97 17.79 9.88 -9.47
C MET A 97 18.10 8.75 -10.46
N LEU A 98 18.98 9.01 -11.43
CA LEU A 98 19.32 8.04 -12.47
C LEU A 98 20.08 6.85 -11.89
N LEU A 99 21.06 7.09 -11.01
CA LEU A 99 21.77 6.04 -10.29
C LEU A 99 20.85 5.22 -9.40
N SER A 100 19.95 5.88 -8.66
CA SER A 100 18.97 5.21 -7.79
C SER A 100 18.02 4.33 -8.58
N LEU A 101 17.59 4.79 -9.76
CA LEU A 101 16.73 4.03 -10.65
C LEU A 101 17.42 2.76 -11.15
N VAL A 102 18.69 2.87 -11.57
CA VAL A 102 19.48 1.71 -12.03
C VAL A 102 19.69 0.72 -10.89
N ILE A 103 20.09 1.20 -9.70
CA ILE A 103 20.29 0.34 -8.53
C ILE A 103 18.97 -0.33 -8.13
N GLY A 104 17.86 0.43 -8.07
CA GLY A 104 16.54 -0.10 -7.75
C GLY A 104 16.06 -1.15 -8.75
N ALA A 105 16.29 -0.94 -10.05
CA ALA A 105 15.96 -1.91 -11.10
C ALA A 105 16.80 -3.20 -10.97
N LEU A 106 18.10 -3.08 -10.69
CA LEU A 106 18.97 -4.24 -10.47
C LEU A 106 18.55 -5.04 -9.23
N LEU A 107 18.27 -4.35 -8.12
CA LEU A 107 17.79 -4.98 -6.89
C LEU A 107 16.43 -5.65 -7.09
N GLY A 108 15.50 -4.98 -7.78
CA GLY A 108 14.20 -5.55 -8.13
C GLY A 108 14.31 -6.78 -9.03
N LEU A 109 15.25 -6.77 -9.99
CA LEU A 109 15.53 -7.93 -10.83
C LEU A 109 16.10 -9.10 -10.04
N VAL A 110 17.04 -8.85 -9.12
CA VAL A 110 17.57 -9.88 -8.22
C VAL A 110 16.47 -10.45 -7.33
N SER A 111 15.67 -9.59 -6.70
CA SER A 111 14.55 -10.02 -5.86
C SER A 111 13.53 -10.85 -6.65
N GLY A 112 13.14 -10.40 -7.85
CA GLY A 112 12.22 -11.15 -8.72
C GLY A 112 12.77 -12.52 -9.13
N LEU A 113 14.07 -12.62 -9.42
CA LEU A 113 14.73 -13.89 -9.72
C LEU A 113 14.80 -14.83 -8.51
N LEU A 114 15.00 -14.29 -7.30
CA LEU A 114 15.00 -15.07 -6.07
C LEU A 114 13.61 -15.59 -5.74
N VAL A 115 12.59 -14.76 -5.92
CA VAL A 115 11.20 -15.10 -5.61
C VAL A 115 10.65 -16.17 -6.55
N THR A 116 10.92 -16.04 -7.85
CA THR A 116 10.56 -17.06 -8.85
C THR A 116 11.20 -18.43 -8.56
N LYS A 117 12.31 -18.48 -7.81
CA LYS A 117 12.98 -19.74 -7.40
C LYS A 117 12.74 -20.14 -5.94
N GLY A 118 12.33 -19.22 -5.07
CA GLY A 118 12.39 -19.34 -3.61
C GLY A 118 11.09 -19.78 -2.92
N ARG A 119 9.91 -19.63 -3.56
CA ARG A 119 8.59 -20.16 -3.14
C ARG A 119 8.28 -20.07 -1.63
N LEU A 120 8.46 -18.90 -1.02
CA LEU A 120 7.97 -18.60 0.34
C LEU A 120 7.02 -17.41 0.24
N GLN A 121 5.90 -17.42 0.99
CA GLN A 121 4.94 -16.32 1.11
C GLN A 121 5.04 -15.68 2.53
N PRO A 122 5.87 -14.64 2.73
CA PRO A 122 6.10 -14.04 4.05
C PRO A 122 4.97 -13.12 4.53
N GLU A 123 4.16 -12.54 3.64
CA GLU A 123 3.23 -11.45 3.99
C GLU A 123 2.05 -11.97 4.81
N LEU A 124 1.55 -13.17 4.49
CA LEU A 124 0.48 -13.79 5.27
C LEU A 124 0.95 -14.06 6.70
N MET A 125 2.19 -14.50 6.89
CA MET A 125 2.77 -14.69 8.22
C MET A 125 2.89 -13.38 8.99
N GLY A 126 3.32 -12.29 8.33
CA GLY A 126 3.42 -10.97 8.94
C GLY A 126 2.08 -10.39 9.39
N GLN A 127 1.05 -10.48 8.53
CA GLN A 127 -0.30 -10.03 8.88
C GLN A 127 -0.90 -10.88 10.00
N THR A 128 -0.70 -12.20 9.95
CA THR A 128 -1.18 -13.12 11.00
C THR A 128 -0.51 -12.82 12.35
N ALA A 129 0.79 -12.50 12.37
CA ALA A 129 1.50 -12.14 13.59
C ALA A 129 0.96 -10.85 14.24
N ILE A 130 0.65 -9.83 13.43
CA ILE A 130 0.03 -8.58 13.91
C ILE A 130 -1.38 -8.85 14.44
N GLU A 131 -2.18 -9.67 13.74
CA GLU A 131 -3.54 -10.02 14.15
C GLU A 131 -3.54 -10.81 15.47
N VAL A 132 -2.63 -11.77 15.62
CA VAL A 132 -2.40 -12.51 16.86
C VAL A 132 -1.98 -11.57 17.99
N ALA A 133 -1.05 -10.64 17.74
CA ALA A 133 -0.63 -9.66 18.73
C ALA A 133 -1.79 -8.75 19.18
N LYS A 134 -2.64 -8.30 18.25
CA LYS A 134 -3.86 -7.54 18.57
C LYS A 134 -4.82 -8.34 19.45
N LYS A 135 -5.09 -9.61 19.11
CA LYS A 135 -5.97 -10.49 19.88
C LYS A 135 -5.45 -10.74 21.29
N LEU A 136 -4.14 -10.96 21.43
CA LEU A 136 -3.49 -11.10 22.73
C LEU A 136 -3.60 -9.80 23.57
N LEU A 137 -3.40 -8.63 22.96
CA LEU A 137 -3.57 -7.34 23.65
C LEU A 137 -5.02 -7.04 24.03
N ALA A 138 -6.00 -7.54 23.27
CA ALA A 138 -7.43 -7.44 23.56
C ALA A 138 -7.92 -8.45 24.62
N GLY A 139 -7.06 -9.36 25.08
CA GLY A 139 -7.40 -10.40 26.06
C GLY A 139 -8.20 -11.57 25.47
N GLU A 140 -8.22 -11.71 24.14
CA GLU A 140 -8.87 -12.82 23.45
C GLU A 140 -7.94 -14.04 23.38
N THR A 141 -8.48 -15.23 23.58
CA THR A 141 -7.71 -16.48 23.46
C THR A 141 -7.43 -16.78 21.99
N VAL A 142 -6.15 -16.79 21.61
CA VAL A 142 -5.70 -17.19 20.28
C VAL A 142 -5.78 -18.71 20.17
N GLU A 143 -6.66 -19.20 19.30
CA GLU A 143 -6.84 -20.62 19.03
C GLU A 143 -5.57 -21.21 18.40
N LYS A 144 -5.11 -22.36 18.91
CA LYS A 144 -3.78 -22.96 18.64
C LYS A 144 -3.60 -23.47 17.20
N SER A 145 -4.67 -23.58 16.44
CA SER A 145 -4.65 -24.02 15.04
C SER A 145 -4.51 -22.82 14.11
N ILE A 146 -3.28 -22.33 13.95
CA ILE A 146 -2.95 -21.58 12.74
C ILE A 146 -2.82 -22.65 11.64
N PRO A 147 -3.69 -22.67 10.62
CA PRO A 147 -3.54 -23.60 9.51
C PRO A 147 -2.46 -23.02 8.60
N VAL A 148 -1.19 -23.13 8.99
CA VAL A 148 -0.12 -23.02 7.99
C VAL A 148 -0.02 -24.39 7.35
N GLU A 149 -1.03 -24.74 6.58
CA GLU A 149 -0.80 -25.68 5.49
C GLU A 149 0.15 -24.93 4.57
N VAL A 150 1.45 -25.22 4.70
CA VAL A 150 2.42 -24.84 3.68
C VAL A 150 1.99 -25.65 2.47
N GLU A 151 1.00 -25.14 1.74
CA GLU A 151 0.71 -25.60 0.41
C GLU A 151 1.94 -25.20 -0.39
N LEU A 152 2.92 -26.10 -0.41
CA LEU A 152 3.95 -26.10 -1.43
C LEU A 152 3.14 -26.18 -2.73
N ILE A 153 2.88 -25.03 -3.34
CA ILE A 153 2.24 -24.94 -4.64
C ILE A 153 3.23 -25.56 -5.62
N THR A 154 3.30 -26.89 -5.66
CA THR A 154 3.93 -27.68 -6.71
C THR A 154 2.95 -27.71 -7.87
N LYS A 155 2.97 -26.63 -8.64
CA LYS A 155 2.66 -26.66 -10.08
C LYS A 155 3.80 -25.99 -10.83
#